data_AF-A0ABD5EGJ8-F1
#
_entry.id   AF-A0ABD5EGJ8-F1
#
_cell.length_a   1.000
_cell.length_b   1.000
_cell.length_c   1.000
_cell.angle_alpha   90.00
_cell.angle_beta   90.00
_cell.angle_gamma   90.00
#
_symmetry.space_group_name_H-M   'P 1'
#
loop_
_entity.id
_entity.type
_entity.pdbx_description
1 polymer ?
#
loop_
_entity_poly.entity_id
_entity_poly.type
_entity_poly.pdbx_seq_one_letter_code
_entity_poly.pdbx_strand_id
1 'polypeptide(L)'
;MTSDAQEPALTVDELAARSGVTVRTVRFYSTRGLLPPPVIGPRRVGRYGPGHLSRLALIEELRHQGMTLAAIERYLARLPADLSAQDLAIHRAVVASWSPEGPETVDRAELERRAGRPLDDDEVERLAAMEVVERADGAFRLDAGLLPLGVRLLDVPLAQETILAARAVLLDHSRAAAHALAGLLRDAVAEREPRDVRSLTAHMQPLVVQALLTTFQRSLREELREWPPPGAAEPS
;
A
#
# COMPACT_ATOMS: atom_id res chain seq x y z
N MET A 1 -6.54 -5.95 -23.32
CA MET A 1 -5.62 -4.82 -23.53
C MET A 1 -6.22 -3.61 -22.87
N THR A 2 -6.05 -3.49 -21.56
CA THR A 2 -6.54 -2.35 -20.78
C THR A 2 -5.59 -1.19 -20.98
N SER A 3 -6.11 -0.12 -21.58
CA SER A 3 -5.47 1.18 -21.68
C SER A 3 -5.33 1.74 -20.26
N ASP A 4 -4.24 1.41 -19.59
CA ASP A 4 -3.77 2.13 -18.41
C ASP A 4 -3.54 3.57 -18.89
N ALA A 5 -4.41 4.50 -18.49
CA ALA A 5 -4.38 5.88 -18.94
C ALA A 5 -2.97 6.43 -18.68
N GLN A 6 -2.21 6.62 -19.76
CA GLN A 6 -0.76 6.78 -19.72
C GLN A 6 -0.45 8.15 -19.12
N GLU A 7 -0.31 8.22 -17.79
CA GLU A 7 0.19 9.42 -17.12
C GLU A 7 1.50 9.85 -17.80
N PRO A 8 1.63 11.14 -18.15
CA PRO A 8 2.76 11.61 -18.93
C PRO A 8 4.07 11.34 -18.20
N ALA A 9 5.06 10.85 -18.93
CA ALA A 9 6.36 10.55 -18.37
C ALA A 9 7.03 11.86 -17.90
N LEU A 10 7.29 11.95 -16.60
CA LEU A 10 7.75 13.16 -15.90
C LEU A 10 9.25 13.37 -16.09
N THR A 11 9.68 14.62 -16.08
CA THR A 11 11.07 14.99 -15.83
C THR A 11 11.44 14.78 -14.36
N VAL A 12 12.73 14.86 -14.03
CA VAL A 12 13.18 14.72 -12.63
C VAL A 12 12.64 15.85 -11.73
N ASP A 13 12.46 17.05 -12.29
CA ASP A 13 11.95 18.22 -11.57
C ASP A 13 10.45 18.06 -11.28
N GLU A 14 9.68 17.60 -12.27
CA GLU A 14 8.26 17.29 -12.10
C GLU A 14 8.03 16.11 -11.15
N LEU A 15 8.89 15.07 -11.22
CA LEU A 15 8.82 13.95 -10.29
C LEU A 15 9.05 14.40 -8.86
N ALA A 16 10.09 15.21 -8.61
CA ALA A 16 10.40 15.77 -7.30
C ALA A 16 9.21 16.58 -6.77
N ALA A 17 8.66 17.48 -7.59
CA ALA A 17 7.50 18.30 -7.22
C ALA A 17 6.27 17.44 -6.86
N ARG A 18 5.91 16.43 -7.67
CA ARG A 18 4.74 15.57 -7.40
C ARG A 18 4.93 14.62 -6.22
N SER A 19 6.15 14.20 -5.93
CA SER A 19 6.46 13.28 -4.82
C SER A 19 6.75 13.98 -3.49
N GLY A 20 6.87 15.31 -3.48
CA GLY A 20 7.21 16.08 -2.28
C GLY A 20 8.66 15.93 -1.82
N VAL A 21 9.54 15.29 -2.62
CA VAL A 21 10.97 15.18 -2.33
C VAL A 21 11.80 16.11 -3.21
N THR A 22 13.05 16.35 -2.84
CA THR A 22 13.96 17.18 -3.67
C THR A 22 14.53 16.38 -4.85
N VAL A 23 14.93 17.08 -5.92
CA VAL A 23 15.69 16.47 -7.04
C VAL A 23 16.96 15.76 -6.55
N ARG A 24 17.61 16.31 -5.51
CA ARG A 24 18.77 15.68 -4.86
C ARG A 24 18.40 14.34 -4.25
N THR A 25 17.26 14.25 -3.56
CA THR A 25 16.72 13.01 -2.98
C THR A 25 16.41 11.98 -4.06
N VAL A 26 15.74 12.40 -5.15
CA VAL A 26 15.46 11.51 -6.30
C VAL A 26 16.76 10.91 -6.85
N ARG A 27 17.76 11.76 -7.14
CA ARG A 27 19.06 11.30 -7.65
C ARG A 27 19.76 10.37 -6.67
N PHE A 28 19.72 10.70 -5.38
CA PHE A 28 20.31 9.87 -4.33
C PHE A 28 19.71 8.45 -4.34
N TYR A 29 18.37 8.33 -4.42
CA TYR A 29 17.71 7.04 -4.51
C TYR A 29 18.00 6.32 -5.83
N SER A 30 18.04 7.02 -6.97
CA SER A 30 18.46 6.44 -8.24
C SER A 30 19.88 5.86 -8.17
N THR A 31 20.85 6.60 -7.60
CA THR A 31 22.25 6.14 -7.50
C THR A 31 22.42 4.93 -6.58
N ARG A 32 21.51 4.75 -5.63
CA ARG A 32 21.47 3.61 -4.70
C ARG A 32 20.73 2.41 -5.27
N GLY A 33 20.18 2.50 -6.49
CA GLY A 33 19.34 1.45 -7.08
C GLY A 33 17.97 1.33 -6.41
N LEU A 34 17.57 2.32 -5.61
CA LEU A 34 16.28 2.34 -4.94
C LEU A 34 15.13 2.76 -5.84
N LEU A 35 15.43 3.34 -7.00
CA LEU A 35 14.47 3.61 -8.06
C LEU A 35 14.87 2.83 -9.31
N PRO A 36 13.90 2.30 -10.08
CA PRO A 36 14.19 1.77 -11.40
C PRO A 36 14.82 2.86 -12.28
N PRO A 37 15.65 2.48 -13.27
CA PRO A 37 16.25 3.45 -14.17
C PRO A 37 15.15 4.16 -14.98
N PRO A 38 15.25 5.49 -15.18
CA PRO A 38 14.30 6.21 -16.00
C PRO A 38 14.42 5.80 -17.46
N VAL A 39 13.33 5.96 -18.22
CA VAL A 39 13.37 5.84 -19.68
C VAL A 39 14.10 7.06 -20.23
N ILE A 40 15.06 6.86 -21.13
CA ILE A 40 15.79 7.98 -21.73
C ILE A 40 14.96 8.53 -22.89
N GLY A 41 14.36 9.70 -22.69
CA GLY A 41 13.57 10.39 -23.69
C GLY A 41 14.42 11.21 -24.68
N PRO A 42 13.76 11.96 -25.58
CA PRO A 42 14.43 12.90 -26.48
C PRO A 42 15.36 13.85 -25.72
N ARG A 43 16.47 14.24 -26.36
CA ARG A 43 17.52 15.10 -25.77
C ARG A 43 18.23 14.49 -24.54
N ARG A 44 18.23 13.15 -24.41
CA ARG A 44 18.86 12.41 -23.30
C ARG A 44 18.31 12.77 -21.91
N VAL A 45 17.07 13.27 -21.85
CA VAL A 45 16.43 13.61 -20.59
C VAL A 45 15.70 12.39 -20.04
N GLY A 46 15.99 12.01 -18.81
CA GLY A 46 15.30 10.92 -18.11
C GLY A 46 13.80 11.21 -17.97
N ARG A 47 13.00 10.16 -18.16
CA ARG A 47 11.54 10.17 -18.07
C ARG A 47 11.08 9.15 -17.05
N TYR A 48 10.25 9.60 -16.12
CA TYR A 48 9.81 8.86 -14.95
C TYR A 48 8.29 8.63 -15.02
N GLY A 49 7.86 7.37 -14.93
CA GLY A 49 6.44 7.00 -14.91
C GLY A 49 5.86 6.81 -13.50
N PRO A 50 4.57 6.41 -13.40
CA PRO A 50 3.83 6.23 -12.14
C PRO A 50 4.52 5.30 -11.14
N GLY A 51 5.21 4.25 -11.62
CA GLY A 51 5.97 3.35 -10.75
C GLY A 51 7.05 4.06 -9.93
N HIS A 52 7.64 5.14 -10.44
CA HIS A 52 8.62 5.93 -9.68
C HIS A 52 7.96 6.72 -8.56
N LEU A 53 6.77 7.30 -8.81
CA LEU A 53 5.99 8.00 -7.79
C LEU A 53 5.57 7.05 -6.67
N SER A 54 4.98 5.89 -7.02
CA SER A 54 4.59 4.89 -6.02
C SER A 54 5.79 4.39 -5.20
N ARG A 55 6.94 4.19 -5.84
CA ARG A 55 8.16 3.74 -5.15
C ARG A 55 8.73 4.80 -4.22
N LEU A 56 8.74 6.07 -4.63
CA LEU A 56 9.13 7.19 -3.77
C LEU A 56 8.19 7.32 -2.57
N ALA A 57 6.87 7.22 -2.78
CA ALA A 57 5.89 7.26 -1.72
C ALA A 57 6.09 6.12 -0.70
N LEU A 58 6.37 4.90 -1.17
CA LEU A 58 6.69 3.75 -0.31
C LEU A 58 7.99 3.97 0.48
N ILE A 59 9.03 4.53 -0.14
CA ILE A 59 10.30 4.84 0.55
C ILE A 59 10.07 5.86 1.66
N GLU A 60 9.36 6.95 1.37
CA GLU A 60 9.06 7.97 2.39
C GLU A 60 8.20 7.41 3.51
N GLU A 61 7.22 6.55 3.21
CA GLU A 61 6.42 5.85 4.21
C GLU A 61 7.29 4.98 5.13
N LEU A 62 8.14 4.12 4.57
CA LEU A 62 9.05 3.28 5.37
C LEU A 62 9.99 4.13 6.25
N ARG A 63 10.46 5.28 5.74
CA ARG A 63 11.27 6.23 6.52
C ARG A 63 10.48 6.87 7.65
N HIS A 64 9.23 7.24 7.39
CA HIS A 64 8.30 7.77 8.39
C HIS A 64 8.09 6.77 9.53
N GLN A 65 8.01 5.48 9.20
CA GLN A 65 7.98 4.37 10.15
C GLN A 65 9.33 4.10 10.88
N GLY A 66 10.28 5.02 10.80
CA GLY A 66 11.57 4.91 11.48
C GLY A 66 12.55 3.91 10.86
N MET A 67 12.26 3.35 9.68
CA MET A 67 13.19 2.41 9.05
C MET A 67 14.44 3.12 8.57
N THR A 68 15.59 2.57 8.93
CA THR A 68 16.88 3.03 8.38
C THR A 68 16.95 2.75 6.88
N LEU A 69 17.74 3.56 6.16
CA LEU A 69 17.91 3.38 4.72
C LEU A 69 18.41 1.98 4.33
N ALA A 70 19.31 1.39 5.12
CA ALA A 70 19.79 0.02 4.89
C ALA A 70 18.68 -1.04 5.07
N ALA A 71 17.73 -0.81 5.98
CA ALA A 71 16.57 -1.68 6.12
C ALA A 71 15.59 -1.52 4.94
N ILE A 72 15.41 -0.30 4.45
CA ILE A 72 14.60 0.01 3.25
C ILE A 72 15.20 -0.65 2.01
N GLU A 73 16.52 -0.56 1.81
CA GLU A 73 17.22 -1.25 0.72
C GLU A 73 16.94 -2.76 0.74
N ARG A 74 17.08 -3.41 1.91
CA ARG A 74 16.78 -4.84 2.05
C ARG A 74 15.31 -5.18 1.83
N TYR A 75 14.40 -4.32 2.29
CA TYR A 75 12.96 -4.49 2.09
C TYR A 75 12.62 -4.45 0.61
N LEU A 76 13.07 -3.40 -0.09
CA LEU A 76 12.80 -3.21 -1.52
C LEU A 76 13.49 -4.26 -2.40
N ALA A 77 14.64 -4.81 -1.98
CA ALA A 77 15.31 -5.90 -2.69
C ALA A 77 14.57 -7.23 -2.62
N ARG A 78 13.66 -7.41 -1.64
CA ARG A 78 12.81 -8.61 -1.52
C ARG A 78 11.50 -8.49 -2.29
N LEU A 79 11.14 -7.29 -2.74
CA LEU A 79 9.98 -7.10 -3.59
C LEU A 79 10.27 -7.65 -4.99
N PRO A 80 9.26 -8.23 -5.67
CA PRO A 80 9.38 -8.56 -7.09
C PRO A 80 9.87 -7.35 -7.91
N ALA A 81 10.75 -7.58 -8.88
CA ALA A 81 11.32 -6.50 -9.67
C ALA A 81 10.30 -5.82 -10.60
N ASP A 82 9.20 -6.51 -10.89
CA ASP A 82 8.15 -6.18 -11.86
C ASP A 82 6.86 -5.65 -11.20
N LEU A 83 6.90 -5.25 -9.93
CA LEU A 83 5.72 -4.68 -9.26
C LEU A 83 5.17 -3.46 -9.99
N SER A 84 3.86 -3.47 -10.20
CA SER A 84 3.13 -2.33 -10.75
C SER A 84 3.07 -1.16 -9.76
N ALA A 85 2.69 0.02 -10.25
CA ALA A 85 2.44 1.18 -9.39
C ALA A 85 1.33 0.88 -8.35
N GLN A 86 0.35 0.06 -8.71
CA GLN A 86 -0.73 -0.40 -7.83
C GLN A 86 -0.21 -1.35 -6.75
N ASP A 87 0.61 -2.34 -7.11
CA ASP A 87 1.21 -3.26 -6.13
C ASP A 87 2.02 -2.49 -5.09
N LEU A 88 2.86 -1.53 -5.53
CA LEU A 88 3.65 -0.69 -4.63
C LEU A 88 2.77 0.17 -3.71
N ALA A 89 1.62 0.64 -4.19
CA ALA A 89 0.69 1.38 -3.35
C ALA A 89 0.04 0.48 -2.28
N ILE A 90 -0.23 -0.79 -2.61
CA ILE A 90 -0.67 -1.80 -1.62
C ILE A 90 0.42 -2.02 -0.56
N HIS A 91 1.68 -2.19 -0.98
CA HIS A 91 2.81 -2.29 -0.04
C HIS A 91 2.90 -1.07 0.89
N ARG A 92 2.71 0.13 0.35
CA ARG A 92 2.72 1.37 1.14
C ARG A 92 1.58 1.38 2.16
N ALA A 93 0.37 1.05 1.75
CA ALA A 93 -0.79 1.00 2.64
C ALA A 93 -0.60 0.03 3.81
N VAL A 94 -0.01 -1.14 3.55
CA VAL A 94 0.32 -2.11 4.61
C VAL A 94 1.36 -1.56 5.58
N VAL A 95 2.35 -0.79 5.09
CA VAL A 95 3.36 -0.16 5.94
C VAL A 95 2.76 1.00 6.76
N ALA A 96 1.85 1.77 6.14
CA ALA A 96 1.24 2.94 6.74
C ALA A 96 0.20 2.59 7.83
N SER A 97 -0.57 1.49 7.66
CA SER A 97 -1.51 1.02 8.68
C SER A 97 -0.84 0.49 9.96
N TRP A 98 0.50 0.42 9.94
CA TRP A 98 1.36 0.03 11.06
C TRP A 98 1.97 1.24 11.74
N SER A 99 1.56 2.45 11.34
CA SER A 99 1.99 3.69 11.97
C SER A 99 1.69 3.68 13.46
N PRO A 100 2.66 4.02 14.33
CA PRO A 100 2.39 4.24 15.75
C PRO A 100 1.42 5.41 15.97
N GLU A 101 1.28 6.26 14.96
CA GLU A 101 0.26 7.29 14.86
C GLU A 101 -1.01 6.62 14.31
N GLY A 102 -1.91 6.24 15.22
CA GLY A 102 -3.22 5.69 14.85
C GLY A 102 -4.06 6.68 14.02
N PRO A 103 -5.30 6.31 13.67
CA PRO A 103 -6.17 7.12 12.82
C PRO A 103 -6.21 8.58 13.24
N GLU A 104 -5.95 9.49 12.30
CA GLU A 104 -5.96 10.93 12.55
C GLU A 104 -7.39 11.47 12.51
N THR A 105 -7.77 12.31 13.47
CA THR A 105 -9.07 13.01 13.40
C THR A 105 -8.96 14.19 12.45
N VAL A 106 -9.77 14.18 11.39
CA VAL A 106 -9.86 15.23 10.37
C VAL A 106 -11.30 15.68 10.17
N ASP A 107 -11.51 16.93 9.79
CA ASP A 107 -12.83 17.39 9.34
C ASP A 107 -13.09 17.01 7.86
N ARG A 108 -14.30 17.30 7.36
CA ARG A 108 -14.66 16.96 5.97
C ARG A 108 -13.79 17.70 4.95
N ALA A 109 -13.48 18.96 5.19
CA ALA A 109 -12.70 19.77 4.25
C ALA A 109 -11.27 19.22 4.13
N GLU A 110 -10.69 18.79 5.25
CA GLU A 110 -9.38 18.15 5.28
C GLU A 110 -9.38 16.78 4.61
N LEU A 111 -10.43 15.98 4.83
CA LEU A 111 -10.59 14.69 4.15
C LEU A 111 -10.62 14.86 2.63
N GLU A 112 -11.45 15.77 2.10
CA GLU A 112 -11.55 16.05 0.67
C GLU A 112 -10.24 16.61 0.10
N ARG A 113 -9.56 17.48 0.85
CA ARG A 113 -8.24 18.01 0.48
C ARG A 113 -7.21 16.89 0.33
N ARG A 114 -7.15 15.95 1.29
CA ARG A 114 -6.23 14.81 1.25
C ARG A 114 -6.63 13.77 0.20
N ALA A 115 -7.93 13.62 -0.07
CA ALA A 115 -8.44 12.79 -1.14
C ALA A 115 -8.12 13.37 -2.54
N GLY A 116 -7.91 14.69 -2.61
CA GLY A 116 -7.65 15.40 -3.86
C GLY A 116 -8.89 15.61 -4.73
N ARG A 117 -10.09 15.38 -4.19
CA ARG A 117 -11.39 15.55 -4.84
C ARG A 117 -12.48 15.82 -3.80
N PRO A 118 -13.57 16.53 -4.16
CA PRO A 118 -14.78 16.51 -3.35
C PRO A 118 -15.32 15.08 -3.24
N LEU A 119 -15.91 14.75 -2.10
CA LEU A 119 -16.49 13.44 -1.82
C LEU A 119 -17.97 13.59 -1.50
N ASP A 120 -18.83 12.86 -2.20
CA ASP A 120 -20.23 12.76 -1.83
C ASP A 120 -20.43 11.80 -0.63
N ASP A 121 -21.65 11.74 -0.09
CA ASP A 121 -21.93 10.90 1.08
C ASP A 121 -21.81 9.40 0.79
N ASP A 122 -22.12 8.94 -0.43
CA ASP A 122 -22.01 7.54 -0.83
C ASP A 122 -20.54 7.11 -0.99
N GLU A 123 -19.69 8.02 -1.45
CA GLU A 123 -18.24 7.84 -1.52
C GLU A 123 -17.62 7.77 -0.13
N VAL A 124 -18.06 8.63 0.79
CA VAL A 124 -17.64 8.56 2.20
C VAL A 124 -18.07 7.24 2.83
N GLU A 125 -19.29 6.76 2.56
CA GLU A 125 -19.76 5.45 3.02
C GLU A 125 -18.96 4.28 2.43
N ARG A 126 -18.56 4.37 1.15
CA ARG A 126 -17.69 3.38 0.52
C ARG A 126 -16.29 3.40 1.12
N LEU A 127 -15.71 4.57 1.39
CA LEU A 127 -14.43 4.69 2.10
C LEU A 127 -14.53 4.11 3.52
N ALA A 128 -15.67 4.29 4.20
CA ALA A 128 -15.91 3.70 5.51
C ALA A 128 -16.02 2.16 5.44
N ALA A 129 -16.69 1.63 4.42
CA ALA A 129 -16.76 0.18 4.17
C ALA A 129 -15.36 -0.44 3.93
N MET A 130 -14.42 0.34 3.39
CA MET A 130 -13.01 -0.05 3.18
C MET A 130 -12.11 0.17 4.42
N GLU A 131 -12.66 0.64 5.55
CA GLU A 131 -11.91 1.06 6.76
C GLU A 131 -10.90 2.20 6.52
N VAL A 132 -11.07 2.99 5.45
CA VAL A 132 -10.22 4.16 5.18
C VAL A 132 -10.58 5.30 6.12
N VAL A 133 -11.88 5.45 6.42
CA VAL A 133 -12.41 6.45 7.35
C VAL A 133 -13.38 5.82 8.32
N GLU A 134 -13.46 6.36 9.52
CA GLU A 134 -14.52 6.08 10.50
C GLU A 134 -15.19 7.39 10.88
N ARG A 135 -16.52 7.46 10.82
CA ARG A 135 -17.27 8.64 11.28
C ARG A 135 -17.15 8.74 12.80
N ALA A 136 -16.71 9.89 13.30
CA ALA A 136 -16.63 10.18 14.73
C ALA A 136 -17.18 11.59 15.00
N ASP A 137 -18.32 11.70 15.69
CA ASP A 137 -19.01 12.94 16.10
C ASP A 137 -18.54 14.25 15.44
N GLY A 138 -19.01 14.50 14.21
CA GLY A 138 -18.74 15.74 13.47
C GLY A 138 -17.38 15.78 12.75
N ALA A 139 -16.59 14.71 12.83
CA ALA A 139 -15.29 14.52 12.20
C ALA A 139 -15.14 13.09 11.65
N PHE A 140 -13.96 12.80 11.11
CA PHE A 140 -13.58 11.49 10.59
C PHE A 140 -12.27 11.06 11.22
N ARG A 141 -12.18 9.80 11.68
CA ARG A 141 -10.88 9.17 11.92
C ARG A 141 -10.39 8.59 10.61
N LEU A 142 -9.28 9.11 10.11
CA LEU A 142 -8.72 8.81 8.81
C LEU A 142 -7.49 7.92 8.95
N ASP A 143 -7.47 6.80 8.23
CA ASP A 143 -6.24 6.10 7.90
C ASP A 143 -5.60 6.74 6.66
N ALA A 144 -4.64 7.63 6.89
CA ALA A 144 -3.97 8.38 5.82
C ALA A 144 -3.18 7.46 4.87
N GLY A 145 -2.78 6.29 5.35
CA GLY A 145 -2.09 5.26 4.57
C GLY A 145 -2.98 4.61 3.52
N LEU A 146 -4.24 4.36 3.89
CA LEU A 146 -5.23 3.72 3.02
C LEU A 146 -5.91 4.71 2.07
N LEU A 147 -5.97 5.99 2.39
CA LEU A 147 -6.70 6.99 1.61
C LEU A 147 -6.39 6.99 0.11
N PRO A 148 -5.11 6.97 -0.34
CA PRO A 148 -4.83 6.97 -1.77
C PRO A 148 -5.36 5.72 -2.49
N LEU A 149 -5.41 4.56 -1.82
CA LEU A 149 -6.02 3.35 -2.40
C LEU A 149 -7.54 3.44 -2.38
N GLY A 150 -8.12 3.86 -1.27
CA GLY A 150 -9.56 4.04 -1.13
C GLY A 150 -10.14 4.94 -2.21
N VAL A 151 -9.52 6.11 -2.41
CA VAL A 151 -9.95 7.07 -3.45
C VAL A 151 -9.90 6.48 -4.85
N ARG A 152 -8.85 5.71 -5.19
CA ARG A 152 -8.79 5.03 -6.50
C ARG A 152 -9.84 3.95 -6.66
N LEU A 153 -10.19 3.26 -5.58
CA LEU A 153 -11.23 2.22 -5.61
C LEU A 153 -12.63 2.79 -5.76
N LEU A 154 -12.87 4.08 -5.46
CA LEU A 154 -14.14 4.75 -5.73
C LEU A 154 -14.47 4.82 -7.22
N ASP A 155 -13.44 4.85 -8.09
CA ASP A 155 -13.60 4.88 -9.55
C ASP A 155 -13.87 3.49 -10.15
N VAL A 156 -13.80 2.42 -9.34
CA VAL A 156 -14.13 1.05 -9.77
C VAL A 156 -15.61 0.78 -9.46
N PRO A 157 -16.39 0.20 -10.39
CA PRO A 157 -17.81 -0.08 -10.19
C PRO A 157 -18.03 -1.29 -9.27
N LEU A 158 -17.61 -1.16 -8.00
CA LEU A 158 -17.84 -2.14 -6.94
C LEU A 158 -19.00 -1.68 -6.06
N ALA A 159 -19.99 -2.56 -5.89
CA ALA A 159 -21.08 -2.35 -4.95
C ALA A 159 -20.53 -2.31 -3.51
N GLN A 160 -21.15 -1.49 -2.65
CA GLN A 160 -20.75 -1.37 -1.25
C GLN A 160 -20.89 -2.71 -0.52
N GLU A 161 -21.92 -3.49 -0.84
CA GLU A 161 -22.14 -4.83 -0.30
C GLU A 161 -20.98 -5.78 -0.63
N THR A 162 -20.41 -5.68 -1.83
CA THR A 162 -19.24 -6.48 -2.23
C THR A 162 -18.00 -6.11 -1.42
N ILE A 163 -17.78 -4.82 -1.17
CA ILE A 163 -16.68 -4.33 -0.32
C ILE A 163 -16.84 -4.87 1.09
N LEU A 164 -18.05 -4.77 1.67
CA LEU A 164 -18.35 -5.28 3.00
C LEU A 164 -18.18 -6.80 3.11
N ALA A 165 -18.63 -7.55 2.10
CA ALA A 165 -18.46 -9.00 2.04
C ALA A 165 -16.97 -9.38 1.97
N ALA A 166 -16.19 -8.72 1.11
CA ALA A 166 -14.75 -8.94 1.01
C ALA A 166 -14.03 -8.62 2.34
N ARG A 167 -14.40 -7.52 3.00
CA ARG A 167 -13.88 -7.16 4.33
C ARG A 167 -14.20 -8.21 5.38
N ALA A 168 -15.44 -8.71 5.44
CA ALA A 168 -15.83 -9.75 6.39
C ALA A 168 -14.96 -11.01 6.22
N VAL A 169 -14.79 -11.47 4.97
CA VAL A 169 -13.92 -12.60 4.66
C VAL A 169 -12.48 -12.34 5.10
N LEU A 170 -11.92 -11.16 4.79
CA LEU A 170 -10.55 -10.82 5.16
C LEU A 170 -10.35 -10.76 6.69
N LEU A 171 -11.29 -10.18 7.43
CA LEU A 171 -11.22 -10.08 8.88
C LEU A 171 -11.26 -11.45 9.56
N ASP A 172 -12.15 -12.33 9.12
CA ASP A 172 -12.28 -13.67 9.70
C ASP A 172 -11.00 -14.50 9.50
N HIS A 173 -10.47 -14.50 8.28
CA HIS A 173 -9.24 -15.25 7.97
C HIS A 173 -8.00 -14.62 8.65
N SER A 174 -7.92 -13.29 8.72
CA SER A 174 -6.83 -12.60 9.40
C SER A 174 -6.81 -12.91 10.90
N ARG A 175 -7.99 -12.97 11.55
CA ARG A 175 -8.11 -13.36 12.96
C ARG A 175 -7.66 -14.80 13.18
N ALA A 176 -8.08 -15.72 12.32
CA ALA A 176 -7.64 -17.12 12.39
C ALA A 176 -6.11 -17.25 12.25
N ALA A 177 -5.52 -16.57 11.26
CA ALA A 177 -4.07 -16.56 11.05
C ALA A 177 -3.31 -15.95 12.24
N ALA A 178 -3.77 -14.80 12.75
CA ALA A 178 -3.18 -14.15 13.91
C ALA A 178 -3.23 -15.05 15.16
N HIS A 179 -4.36 -15.74 15.39
CA HIS A 179 -4.50 -16.67 16.50
C HIS A 179 -3.52 -17.84 16.40
N ALA A 180 -3.40 -18.46 15.22
CA ALA A 180 -2.46 -19.55 14.98
C ALA A 180 -1.00 -19.11 15.17
N LEU A 181 -0.61 -17.97 14.59
CA LEU A 181 0.74 -17.41 14.73
C LEU A 181 1.07 -17.03 16.17
N ALA A 182 0.12 -16.45 16.91
CA ALA A 182 0.30 -16.14 18.32
C ALA A 182 0.49 -17.41 19.17
N GLY A 183 -0.19 -18.51 18.82
CA GLY A 183 0.05 -19.82 19.43
C GLY A 183 1.49 -20.30 19.23
N LEU A 184 1.94 -20.37 17.98
CA LEU A 184 3.31 -20.79 17.64
C LEU A 184 4.39 -19.92 18.31
N LEU A 185 4.17 -18.60 18.36
CA LEU A 185 5.11 -17.69 19.00
C LEU A 185 5.16 -17.92 20.52
N ARG A 186 4.01 -18.10 21.19
CA ARG A 186 3.96 -18.40 22.63
C ARG A 186 4.71 -19.68 22.96
N ASP A 187 4.53 -20.73 22.17
CA ASP A 187 5.21 -22.01 22.38
C ASP A 187 6.73 -21.86 22.18
N ALA A 188 7.16 -21.12 21.16
CA ALA A 188 8.58 -20.90 20.86
C ALA A 188 9.33 -20.06 21.91
N VAL A 189 8.61 -19.24 22.69
CA VAL A 189 9.20 -18.36 23.72
C VAL A 189 8.91 -18.78 25.15
N ALA A 190 8.23 -19.92 25.35
CA ALA A 190 7.75 -20.38 26.65
C ALA A 190 8.86 -20.52 27.71
N GLU A 191 10.10 -20.83 27.29
CA GLU A 191 11.27 -21.00 28.17
C GLU A 191 12.20 -19.78 28.23
N ARG A 192 11.82 -18.64 27.62
CA ARG A 192 12.68 -17.44 27.51
C ARG A 192 12.34 -16.36 28.53
N GLU A 193 13.33 -15.54 28.88
CA GLU A 193 13.10 -14.39 29.76
C GLU A 193 12.23 -13.30 29.08
N PRO A 194 11.35 -12.60 29.81
CA PRO A 194 10.42 -11.61 29.24
C PRO A 194 11.06 -10.44 28.46
N ARG A 195 12.32 -10.11 28.73
CA ARG A 195 13.06 -9.08 27.98
C ARG A 195 13.48 -9.59 26.60
N ASP A 196 13.89 -10.85 26.50
CA ASP A 196 14.26 -11.49 25.25
C ASP A 196 13.06 -11.69 24.33
N VAL A 197 11.89 -12.00 24.90
CA VAL A 197 10.63 -12.11 24.15
C VAL A 197 10.24 -10.79 23.49
N ARG A 198 10.28 -9.67 24.23
CA ARG A 198 9.94 -8.35 23.67
C ARG A 198 10.89 -7.92 22.54
N SER A 199 12.19 -8.16 22.72
CA SER A 199 13.19 -7.88 21.68
C SER A 199 12.93 -8.74 20.44
N LEU A 200 12.68 -10.04 20.61
CA LEU A 200 12.41 -10.97 19.51
C LEU A 200 11.13 -10.59 18.73
N THR A 201 10.03 -10.31 19.44
CA THR A 201 8.75 -9.93 18.81
C THR A 201 8.89 -8.66 17.96
N ALA A 202 9.62 -7.65 18.42
CA ALA A 202 9.86 -6.42 17.67
C ALA A 202 10.62 -6.67 16.34
N HIS A 203 11.53 -7.64 16.31
CA HIS A 203 12.26 -8.02 15.09
C HIS A 203 11.45 -8.94 14.18
N MET A 204 10.52 -9.72 14.73
CA MET A 204 9.68 -10.66 13.98
C MET A 204 8.50 -9.98 13.28
N GLN A 205 7.94 -8.91 13.87
CA GLN A 205 6.76 -8.21 13.32
C GLN A 205 6.89 -7.89 11.82
N PRO A 206 7.99 -7.24 11.34
CA PRO A 206 8.12 -6.90 9.93
C PRO A 206 8.23 -8.12 9.01
N LEU A 207 8.80 -9.23 9.50
CA LEU A 207 8.93 -10.48 8.74
C LEU A 207 7.59 -11.18 8.58
N VAL A 208 6.78 -11.22 9.65
CA VAL A 208 5.45 -11.83 9.64
C VAL A 208 4.54 -11.10 8.65
N VAL A 209 4.56 -9.77 8.63
CA VAL A 209 3.79 -8.97 7.66
C VAL A 209 4.19 -9.28 6.24
N GLN A 210 5.48 -9.25 5.96
CA GLN A 210 5.97 -9.49 4.62
C GLN A 210 5.57 -10.90 4.16
N ALA A 211 5.71 -11.90 5.03
CA ALA A 211 5.30 -13.26 4.73
C ALA A 211 3.79 -13.37 4.46
N LEU A 212 2.94 -12.73 5.27
CA LEU A 212 1.49 -12.69 5.08
C LEU A 212 1.13 -12.02 3.74
N LEU A 213 1.68 -10.83 3.47
CA LEU A 213 1.39 -10.07 2.26
C LEU A 213 1.83 -10.83 1.00
N THR A 214 3.04 -11.38 0.99
CA THR A 214 3.55 -12.12 -0.17
C THR A 214 2.79 -13.43 -0.37
N THR A 215 2.42 -14.13 0.70
CA THR A 215 1.60 -15.35 0.60
C THR A 215 0.22 -15.02 0.05
N PHE A 216 -0.42 -13.98 0.57
CA PHE A 216 -1.72 -13.51 0.09
C PHE A 216 -1.67 -13.09 -1.38
N GLN A 217 -0.70 -12.27 -1.78
CA GLN A 217 -0.52 -11.83 -3.17
C GLN A 217 -0.34 -13.02 -4.13
N ARG A 218 0.43 -14.03 -3.73
CA ARG A 218 0.65 -15.23 -4.54
C ARG A 218 -0.66 -16.01 -4.70
N SER A 219 -1.36 -16.31 -3.60
CA SER A 219 -2.62 -17.04 -3.65
C SER A 219 -3.70 -16.30 -4.43
N LEU A 220 -3.83 -14.98 -4.24
CA LEU A 220 -4.79 -14.18 -5.00
C LEU A 220 -4.47 -14.19 -6.50
N ARG A 221 -3.20 -14.13 -6.90
CA ARG A 221 -2.80 -14.24 -8.32
C ARG A 221 -3.11 -15.63 -8.90
N GLU A 222 -3.01 -16.68 -8.11
CA GLU A 222 -3.37 -18.05 -8.52
C GLU A 222 -4.87 -18.14 -8.79
N GLU A 223 -5.70 -17.70 -7.85
CA GLU A 223 -7.17 -17.66 -8.00
C GLU A 223 -7.62 -16.78 -9.17
N LEU A 224 -7.03 -15.59 -9.34
CA LEU A 224 -7.40 -14.68 -10.43
C LEU A 224 -7.02 -15.19 -11.82
N ARG A 225 -6.04 -16.10 -11.93
CA ARG A 225 -5.69 -16.73 -13.23
C ARG A 225 -6.76 -17.72 -13.69
N GLU A 226 -7.56 -18.25 -12.77
CA GLU A 226 -8.64 -19.19 -13.08
C GLU A 226 -9.92 -18.48 -13.52
N TRP A 227 -9.98 -17.14 -13.41
CA TRP A 227 -11.13 -16.35 -13.87
C TRP A 227 -11.04 -16.09 -15.39
N PRO A 228 -12.00 -16.57 -16.21
CA PRO A 228 -12.01 -16.25 -17.64
C PRO A 228 -12.21 -14.74 -17.87
N PRO A 229 -11.62 -14.14 -18.92
CA PRO A 229 -11.84 -12.74 -19.23
C PRO A 229 -13.34 -12.48 -19.50
N PRO A 230 -13.89 -11.33 -19.05
CA PRO A 230 -15.29 -11.02 -19.28
C PRO A 230 -15.58 -10.99 -20.79
N GLY A 231 -16.49 -11.84 -21.26
CA GLY A 231 -16.92 -11.94 -22.67
C GLY A 231 -16.71 -13.28 -23.37
N ALA A 232 -16.08 -14.27 -22.73
CA ALA A 232 -16.03 -15.64 -23.26
C ALA A 232 -17.32 -16.43 -22.94
N ALA A 233 -18.48 -15.92 -23.38
CA ALA A 233 -19.67 -16.74 -23.54
C ALA A 233 -19.70 -17.24 -24.99
N GLU A 234 -19.79 -18.56 -25.14
CA GLU A 234 -19.60 -19.31 -26.39
C GLU A 234 -20.58 -18.90 -27.50
N PRO A 235 -20.15 -18.85 -28.78
CA PRO A 235 -21.09 -18.80 -29.90
C PRO A 235 -21.78 -20.16 -30.03
N SER A 236 -23.13 -20.14 -30.02
CA SER A 236 -23.99 -21.29 -30.33
C SER A 236 -23.76 -21.87 -31.72
#